data_AF-A0A418ZTI3-F1
#
_entry.id   AF-A0A418ZTI3-F1
#
_cell.length_a   1.000
_cell.length_b   1.000
_cell.length_c   1.000
_cell.angle_alpha   90.00
_cell.angle_beta   90.00
_cell.angle_gamma   90.00
#
_symmetry.space_group_name_H-M   'P 1'
#
loop_
_entity.id
_entity.type
_entity.pdbx_description
1 polymer ?
#
loop_
_entity_poly.entity_id
_entity_poly.type
_entity_poly.pdbx_seq_one_letter_code
_entity_poly.pdbx_strand_id
1 'polypeptide(L)' 'MTTDPIRELDVRPMLAAGEEPFAAIMAAVKALPPGTALRLIAPFRPTPLFSVMARMGFAAAPAQRPDGDWEVLFL' A
#
# COMPACT_ATOMS: atom_id res chain seq x y z
N MET A 1 16.45 -12.59 11.94
CA MET A 1 15.29 -12.35 11.05
C MET A 1 15.39 -10.91 10.62
N THR A 2 16.02 -10.65 9.48
CA THR A 2 16.18 -9.28 8.95
C THR A 2 14.79 -8.84 8.51
N THR A 3 14.15 -7.99 9.29
CA THR A 3 12.94 -7.30 8.85
C THR A 3 13.36 -6.40 7.69
N ASP A 4 13.05 -6.79 6.46
CA ASP A 4 13.29 -5.95 5.29
C ASP A 4 12.67 -4.56 5.54
N PRO A 5 13.29 -3.46 5.05
CA PRO A 5 12.76 -2.13 5.28
C PRO A 5 11.34 -2.02 4.72
N ILE A 6 10.35 -1.81 5.60
CA ILE A 6 8.96 -1.58 5.20
C ILE A 6 8.73 -0.08 5.15
N ARG A 7 8.37 0.44 3.96
CA ARG A 7 7.89 1.82 3.81
C ARG A 7 6.40 1.85 4.10
N GLU A 8 5.98 2.67 5.05
CA GLU A 8 4.56 2.86 5.35
C GLU A 8 3.99 4.06 4.59
N LEU A 9 2.77 3.91 4.06
CA LEU A 9 1.97 4.95 3.44
C LEU A 9 0.52 4.83 3.94
N ASP A 10 0.08 5.81 4.74
CA ASP A 10 -1.31 5.92 5.19
C ASP A 10 -2.07 6.88 4.28
N VAL A 11 -3.09 6.37 3.59
CA VAL A 11 -3.91 7.13 2.64
C VAL A 11 -5.27 7.54 3.21
N ARG A 12 -5.61 7.11 4.43
CA ARG A 12 -6.84 7.53 5.13
C ARG A 12 -7.00 9.05 5.21
N PRO A 13 -5.99 9.85 5.60
CA PRO A 13 -6.16 11.31 5.64
C PRO A 13 -6.38 11.92 4.26
N MET A 14 -5.73 11.40 3.22
CA MET A 14 -5.92 11.85 1.84
C MET A 14 -7.36 11.62 1.37
N LEU A 15 -7.86 10.40 1.60
CA LEU A 15 -9.24 10.04 1.26
C LEU A 15 -10.26 10.85 2.06
N ALA A 16 -9.99 11.13 3.34
CA ALA A 16 -10.83 11.99 4.17
C ALA A 16 -10.88 13.45 3.67
N ALA A 17 -9.80 13.92 3.04
CA ALA A 17 -9.72 15.24 2.40
C ALA A 17 -10.34 15.28 0.98
N GLY A 18 -10.79 14.13 0.44
CA GLY A 18 -11.26 14.02 -0.94
C GLY A 18 -10.14 13.98 -1.99
N GLU A 19 -8.90 13.76 -1.56
CA GLU A 19 -7.73 13.63 -2.43
C GLU A 19 -7.58 12.19 -2.95
N GLU A 20 -7.03 12.05 -4.17
CA GLU A 20 -6.79 10.75 -4.77
C GLU A 20 -5.41 10.20 -4.38
N PRO A 21 -5.31 9.08 -3.64
CA PRO A 21 -4.03 8.59 -3.14
C PRO A 21 -3.23 7.81 -4.18
N PHE A 22 -3.80 7.48 -5.34
CA PHE A 22 -3.17 6.63 -6.34
C PHE A 22 -1.81 7.16 -6.80
N ALA A 23 -1.72 8.46 -7.07
CA ALA A 23 -0.46 9.11 -7.45
C ALA A 23 0.62 8.99 -6.35
N ALA A 24 0.24 9.19 -5.08
CA ALA A 24 1.15 9.06 -3.94
C ALA A 24 1.63 7.61 -3.75
N ILE A 25 0.73 6.64 -3.92
CA ILE A 25 1.07 5.21 -3.88
C ILE A 25 2.08 4.89 -4.99
N MET A 26 1.81 5.29 -6.24
CA MET A 26 2.73 5.03 -7.35
C MET A 26 4.09 5.72 -7.16
N ALA A 27 4.11 6.93 -6.60
CA ALA A 27 5.36 7.61 -6.25
C ALA A 27 6.14 6.86 -5.17
N ALA A 28 5.46 6.38 -4.12
CA ALA A 28 6.07 5.57 -3.08
C ALA A 28 6.65 4.27 -3.64
N VAL A 29 5.88 3.53 -4.46
CA VAL A 29 6.31 2.28 -5.10
C VAL A 29 7.54 2.50 -5.98
N LYS A 30 7.56 3.56 -6.79
CA LYS A 30 8.72 3.88 -7.66
C LYS A 30 9.97 4.27 -6.87
N ALA A 31 9.80 4.78 -5.66
CA ALA A 31 10.90 5.17 -4.78
C ALA A 31 11.42 4.01 -3.90
N LEU A 32 10.79 2.83 -3.94
CA LEU A 32 11.21 1.67 -3.14
C LEU A 32 12.52 1.09 -3.66
N PRO A 33 13.54 0.93 -2.81
CA PRO A 33 14.71 0.15 -3.15
C PRO A 33 14.35 -1.33 -3.43
N PRO A 34 15.12 -2.04 -4.25
CA PRO A 34 14.97 -3.49 -4.42
C PRO A 34 15.01 -4.21 -3.07
N GLY A 35 14.07 -5.13 -2.84
CA GLY A 35 13.97 -5.90 -1.60
C GLY A 35 13.29 -5.14 -0.44
N THR A 36 12.58 -4.04 -0.72
CA THR A 36 11.78 -3.33 0.29
C THR A 36 10.29 -3.48 0.00
N ALA A 37 9.50 -3.46 1.07
CA ALA A 37 8.04 -3.64 0.99
C ALA A 37 7.32 -2.30 1.19
N LEU A 38 6.14 -2.15 0.57
CA LEU A 38 5.21 -1.07 0.88
C LEU A 38 4.09 -1.57 1.78
N ARG A 39 3.90 -0.95 2.93
CA ARG A 39 2.70 -1.12 3.76
C ARG A 39 1.74 0.03 3.49
N LEU A 40 0.60 -0.28 2.88
CA LEU A 40 -0.46 0.66 2.59
C LEU A 40 -1.57 0.53 3.64
N ILE A 41 -1.96 1.64 4.28
CA ILE A 41 -3.13 1.70 5.16
C ILE A 41 -4.25 2.47 4.46
N ALA A 42 -5.41 1.85 4.31
CA ALA A 42 -6.57 2.41 3.63
C ALA A 42 -7.87 2.11 4.40
N PRO A 43 -8.90 2.96 4.31
CA PRO A 43 -10.16 2.74 5.02
C PRO A 43 -11.04 1.64 4.41
N PHE A 44 -10.66 1.12 3.23
CA PHE A 44 -11.34 0.04 2.54
C PHE A 44 -10.35 -0.80 1.72
N ARG A 45 -10.76 -2.00 1.32
CA ARG A 45 -9.92 -2.90 0.52
C ARG A 45 -9.64 -2.30 -0.87
N PRO A 46 -8.38 -2.02 -1.23
CA PRO A 46 -8.05 -1.35 -2.49
C PRO A 46 -8.00 -2.35 -3.66
N THR A 47 -9.12 -3.00 -3.96
CA THR A 47 -9.22 -4.06 -4.97
C THR A 47 -8.66 -3.66 -6.35
N PRO A 48 -8.94 -2.45 -6.89
CA PRO A 48 -8.38 -2.03 -8.18
C PRO A 48 -6.84 -1.92 -8.16
N LEU A 49 -6.26 -1.58 -7.01
CA LEU A 49 -4.82 -1.40 -6.85
C LEU A 49 -4.07 -2.73 -6.96
N PHE A 50 -4.67 -3.84 -6.50
CA PHE A 50 -4.02 -5.16 -6.58
C PHE A 50 -3.69 -5.55 -8.01
N SER A 51 -4.58 -5.29 -8.97
CA SER A 51 -4.32 -5.58 -10.38
C SER A 51 -3.21 -4.70 -10.94
N VAL A 52 -3.10 -3.45 -10.51
CA VAL A 52 -2.01 -2.54 -10.92
C VAL A 52 -0.67 -3.03 -10.38
N MET A 53 -0.63 -3.34 -9.08
CA MET A 53 0.58 -3.79 -8.40
C MET A 53 1.08 -5.14 -8.93
N ALA A 54 0.17 -6.08 -9.22
CA ALA A 54 0.51 -7.35 -9.85
C ALA A 54 1.15 -7.17 -11.24
N ARG A 55 0.66 -6.21 -12.05
CA ARG A 55 1.27 -5.88 -13.35
C ARG A 55 2.66 -5.26 -13.23
N MET A 56 2.95 -4.64 -12.08
CA MET A 56 4.27 -4.10 -11.75
C MET A 56 5.20 -5.15 -11.13
N GLY A 57 4.74 -6.40 -10.96
CA GLY A 57 5.52 -7.51 -10.40
C GLY A 57 5.45 -7.63 -8.88
N PHE A 58 4.61 -6.85 -8.22
CA PHE A 58 4.44 -6.90 -6.76
C PHE A 58 3.40 -7.95 -6.35
N ALA A 59 3.70 -8.71 -5.31
CA ALA A 59 2.72 -9.53 -4.60
C ALA A 59 1.98 -8.69 -3.57
N ALA A 60 0.68 -8.92 -3.39
CA ALA A 60 -0.14 -8.21 -2.41
C ALA A 60 -0.62 -9.15 -1.30
N ALA A 61 -0.35 -8.80 -0.04
CA ALA A 61 -0.85 -9.47 1.15
C ALA A 61 -1.78 -8.52 1.92
N PRO A 62 -3.09 -8.50 1.58
CA PRO A 62 -4.08 -7.69 2.29
C PRO A 62 -4.53 -8.36 3.60
N ALA A 63 -4.66 -7.58 4.66
CA ALA A 63 -5.21 -7.96 5.95
C ALA A 63 -6.17 -6.88 6.44
N GLN A 64 -7.32 -7.31 6.99
CA GLN A 64 -8.22 -6.39 7.66
C GLN A 64 -7.74 -6.18 9.10
N ARG A 65 -7.73 -4.92 9.53
CA ARG A 65 -7.34 -4.51 10.88
C ARG A 65 -8.54 -4.52 11.82
N PRO A 66 -8.32 -4.58 13.15
CA PRO A 66 -9.39 -4.59 14.15
C PRO A 66 -10.28 -3.33 14.14
N ASP A 67 -9.74 -2.20 13.68
CA ASP A 67 -10.43 -0.91 13.52
C ASP A 67 -11.35 -0.86 12.26
N GLY A 68 -11.37 -1.92 11.46
CA GLY A 68 -12.12 -2.00 10.21
C GLY A 68 -11.34 -1.53 8.98
N ASP A 69 -10.20 -0.87 9.19
CA ASP A 69 -9.31 -0.43 8.12
C ASP A 69 -8.60 -1.62 7.48
N TRP A 70 -7.98 -1.36 6.34
CA TRP A 70 -7.23 -2.32 5.57
C TRP A 70 -5.76 -1.98 5.58
N GLU A 71 -4.96 -3.01 5.79
CA GLU A 71 -3.53 -3.00 5.63
C GLU A 71 -3.16 -3.89 4.46
N VAL A 72 -2.30 -3.40 3.57
CA VAL A 72 -1.81 -4.19 2.44
C VAL A 72 -0.30 -4.09 2.40
N LEU A 73 0.36 -5.25 2.45
CA LEU A 73 1.78 -5.35 2.16
C LEU A 73 1.99 -5.67 0.69
N PHE A 74 2.74 -4.81 0.00
CA PHE A 74 3.23 -5.06 -1.36
C PHE A 74 4.71 -5.44 -1.31
N LEU A 75 5.05 -6.58 -1.92
CA LEU A 75 6.36 -7.24 -1.90
C LEU A 75 6.91 -7.40 -3.30
#